data_AF-A0A965QJR3-F1
#
_entry.id   AF-A0A965QJR3-F1
#
_cell.length_a   1.000
_cell.length_b   1.000
_cell.length_c   1.000
_cell.angle_alpha   90.00
_cell.angle_beta   90.00
_cell.angle_gamma   90.00
#
_symmetry.space_group_name_H-M   'P 1'
#
loop_
_entity.id
_entity.type
_entity.pdbx_description
1 polymer ?
#
loop_
_entity_poly.entity_id
_entity_poly.type
_entity_poly.pdbx_seq_one_letter_code
_entity_poly.pdbx_strand_id
1 'polypeptide(L)'
;MKNPSVRRYSNNSCVKLARTSAFVMLVGQMAACTTTTVATPPTNEHRPATEKMENQTTEKNSAGQNSTSGSSIPFVTQFEGALAKRDCAAIRSLESQLIAPPESYANSVILATAWCAHQKSPEDSVALAKFVSAADKAIKLEAPLFSPAFIEQLKGESYSAAGDNNSARASFGKSISVSALQFMSFVSGPALKNDLQSLEPMLTGAQSSLLKEIRTSLTDSSTQSVALNKMDELLSQLPPGGARDRLLASRLRLFSALELTFASQLSTLEETRMKGNTAALEEETSKIRKLFPGRPHQMRIDSITGTATSNKTAAVDPSTAAPGNQCNTLTPTAVLNSNERYDLSSDKALQLAKMALNEGKPGDAVDILDGLSEANKSEKTRGLRREASEAHVKDMRRKASEIYKKVAIIGDPQGKLDTLSQCKQILESILSRYPDTDSYTRRNIQKFLNSVSDNISELKKGQVK
;
A
#
# COMPACT_ATOMS: atom_id res chain seq x y z
N MET A 1 63.24 -1.32 -11.48
CA MET A 1 62.74 -1.65 -12.84
C MET A 1 62.54 -3.16 -12.93
N LYS A 2 61.45 -3.57 -13.59
CA LYS A 2 60.93 -4.94 -13.88
C LYS A 2 59.88 -5.49 -12.91
N ASN A 3 58.69 -5.65 -13.50
CA ASN A 3 57.41 -6.21 -13.01
C ASN A 3 57.50 -7.62 -12.42
N PRO A 4 56.48 -8.00 -11.62
CA PRO A 4 55.93 -9.34 -11.68
C PRO A 4 54.43 -9.36 -12.06
N SER A 5 54.18 -9.92 -13.24
CA SER A 5 53.26 -11.03 -13.49
C SER A 5 51.84 -11.01 -12.90
N VAL A 6 50.89 -10.58 -13.71
CA VAL A 6 49.44 -10.80 -13.53
C VAL A 6 49.09 -12.25 -13.91
N ARG A 7 48.67 -13.06 -12.92
CA ARG A 7 47.97 -14.33 -13.17
C ARG A 7 46.50 -14.06 -13.48
N ARG A 8 46.07 -14.36 -14.71
CA ARG A 8 44.65 -14.53 -15.06
C ARG A 8 44.22 -15.92 -14.63
N TYR A 9 43.25 -16.02 -13.71
CA TYR A 9 42.42 -17.21 -13.58
C TYR A 9 41.13 -17.01 -14.34
N SER A 10 40.96 -17.84 -15.36
CA SER A 10 39.70 -18.16 -16.01
C SER A 10 38.79 -18.86 -15.01
N ASN A 11 37.55 -18.39 -14.86
CA ASN A 11 36.44 -19.20 -14.38
C ASN A 11 35.20 -18.89 -15.22
N ASN A 12 35.13 -19.54 -16.38
CA ASN A 12 33.88 -19.91 -17.01
C ASN A 12 33.38 -21.17 -16.30
N SER A 13 32.29 -21.07 -15.54
CA SER A 13 31.26 -22.10 -15.32
C SER A 13 30.26 -21.60 -14.26
N CYS A 14 28.97 -21.90 -14.45
CA CYS A 14 27.83 -21.60 -13.59
C CYS A 14 27.21 -20.19 -13.68
N VAL A 15 26.74 -19.81 -14.88
CA VAL A 15 25.61 -18.87 -15.03
C VAL A 15 24.60 -19.45 -16.00
N LYS A 16 23.86 -20.48 -15.56
CA LYS A 16 22.61 -20.95 -16.18
C LYS A 16 21.76 -21.63 -15.10
N LEU A 17 21.05 -20.85 -14.28
CA LEU A 17 19.74 -21.14 -13.69
C LEU A 17 19.44 -20.04 -12.66
N ALA A 18 18.51 -19.13 -12.98
CA ALA A 18 17.74 -18.25 -12.09
C ALA A 18 17.35 -16.96 -12.84
N ARG A 19 16.64 -17.09 -13.95
CA ARG A 19 16.02 -15.96 -14.66
C ARG A 19 14.67 -16.40 -15.22
N THR A 20 13.65 -16.51 -14.36
CA THR A 20 12.19 -16.43 -14.64
C THR A 20 11.37 -16.96 -13.45
N SER A 21 11.32 -16.25 -12.32
CA SER A 21 10.42 -16.69 -11.21
C SER A 21 9.70 -15.59 -10.45
N ALA A 22 9.74 -14.32 -10.87
CA ALA A 22 8.98 -13.26 -10.20
C ALA A 22 7.79 -12.71 -10.99
N PHE A 23 7.53 -13.21 -12.21
CA PHE A 23 6.42 -12.72 -13.07
C PHE A 23 5.35 -13.77 -13.38
N VAL A 24 5.52 -15.02 -12.90
CA VAL A 24 4.59 -16.14 -13.21
C VAL A 24 3.51 -16.33 -12.13
N MET A 25 3.66 -15.78 -10.91
CA MET A 25 2.68 -16.01 -9.84
C MET A 25 1.40 -15.16 -9.94
N LEU A 26 1.32 -14.14 -10.81
CA LEU A 26 0.10 -13.34 -10.99
C LEU A 26 -0.75 -13.76 -12.21
N VAL A 27 -0.21 -14.57 -13.13
CA VAL A 27 -0.91 -15.04 -14.35
C VAL A 27 -1.27 -16.54 -14.29
N GLY A 28 -0.63 -17.32 -13.41
CA GLY A 28 -0.78 -18.78 -13.34
C GLY A 28 -2.04 -19.34 -12.67
N GLN A 29 -2.95 -18.51 -12.11
CA GLN A 29 -4.17 -18.99 -11.45
C GLN A 29 -5.45 -18.86 -12.29
N MET A 30 -5.38 -18.43 -13.56
CA MET A 30 -6.55 -18.36 -14.45
C MET A 30 -6.56 -19.39 -15.60
N ALA A 31 -5.63 -20.34 -15.65
CA ALA A 31 -5.49 -21.27 -16.78
C ALA A 31 -5.53 -22.76 -16.38
N ALA A 32 -6.41 -23.13 -15.45
CA ALA A 32 -6.63 -24.53 -15.08
C ALA A 32 -8.13 -24.84 -14.94
N CYS A 33 -8.91 -24.66 -16.01
CA CYS A 33 -10.22 -25.31 -16.16
C CYS A 33 -10.74 -25.14 -17.59
N THR A 34 -10.19 -25.89 -18.55
CA THR A 34 -10.88 -26.31 -19.78
C THR A 34 -10.00 -27.32 -20.52
N THR A 35 -10.22 -28.61 -20.27
CA THR A 35 -9.83 -29.67 -21.20
C THR A 35 -11.10 -30.28 -21.75
N THR A 36 -11.40 -29.97 -23.01
CA THR A 36 -12.36 -30.75 -23.80
C THR A 36 -11.72 -30.99 -25.17
N THR A 37 -11.47 -32.28 -25.39
CA THR A 37 -11.08 -32.97 -26.62
C THR A 37 -11.84 -32.53 -27.86
N VAL A 38 -11.16 -32.22 -28.96
CA VAL A 38 -11.63 -32.50 -30.34
C VAL A 38 -10.43 -32.79 -31.26
N ALA A 39 -10.66 -33.76 -32.14
CA ALA A 39 -9.76 -34.47 -33.03
C ALA A 39 -9.16 -33.68 -34.22
N THR A 40 -8.02 -34.18 -34.70
CA THR A 40 -7.43 -33.94 -36.02
C THR A 40 -8.32 -34.36 -37.18
N PRO A 41 -8.23 -33.69 -38.34
CA PRO A 41 -7.78 -34.38 -39.56
C PRO A 41 -6.87 -33.51 -40.49
N PRO A 42 -6.34 -34.06 -41.60
CA PRO A 42 -5.00 -33.75 -42.10
C PRO A 42 -4.90 -32.88 -43.38
N THR A 43 -3.64 -32.56 -43.69
CA THR A 43 -2.99 -32.10 -44.93
C THR A 43 -3.74 -32.25 -46.26
N ASN A 44 -3.67 -31.22 -47.11
CA ASN A 44 -3.27 -31.41 -48.51
C ASN A 44 -2.81 -30.13 -49.24
N GLU A 45 -1.88 -30.37 -50.16
CA GLU A 45 -1.21 -29.47 -51.09
C GLU A 45 -2.15 -28.90 -52.16
N HIS A 46 -1.89 -27.67 -52.63
CA HIS A 46 -1.70 -27.32 -54.05
C HIS A 46 -1.81 -25.80 -54.31
N ARG A 47 -0.74 -25.25 -54.90
CA ARG A 47 -0.74 -24.09 -55.84
C ARG A 47 -0.89 -24.66 -57.28
N PRO A 48 -1.26 -23.91 -58.35
CA PRO A 48 -0.61 -22.69 -58.84
C PRO A 48 -1.57 -21.58 -59.39
N ALA A 49 -1.15 -20.30 -59.41
CA ALA A 49 -0.93 -19.39 -60.59
C ALA A 49 -2.21 -18.98 -61.36
N THR A 50 -2.48 -17.73 -61.78
CA THR A 50 -1.66 -16.76 -62.56
C THR A 50 -2.34 -15.37 -62.63
N GLU A 51 -1.49 -14.35 -62.86
CA GLU A 51 -1.64 -13.20 -63.80
C GLU A 51 -2.39 -11.88 -63.48
N LYS A 52 -1.63 -10.81 -63.80
CA LYS A 52 -1.98 -9.46 -64.31
C LYS A 52 -2.46 -8.41 -63.27
N MET A 53 -2.05 -7.14 -63.30
CA MET A 53 -1.22 -6.37 -64.26
C MET A 53 -0.68 -5.09 -63.59
N GLU A 54 0.44 -4.61 -64.12
CA GLU A 54 1.11 -3.31 -63.92
C GLU A 54 0.22 -2.07 -63.77
N ASN A 55 0.61 -1.13 -62.89
CA ASN A 55 1.16 0.15 -63.38
C ASN A 55 2.02 0.91 -62.35
N GLN A 56 3.11 1.49 -62.87
CA GLN A 56 4.22 2.20 -62.23
C GLN A 56 3.93 3.69 -62.00
N THR A 57 4.54 4.29 -60.96
CA THR A 57 5.45 5.47 -60.99
C THR A 57 5.78 5.88 -59.54
N THR A 58 6.91 5.44 -58.97
CA THR A 58 8.19 6.17 -58.80
C THR A 58 8.11 7.61 -58.27
N GLU A 59 8.49 7.79 -57.00
CA GLU A 59 9.52 8.77 -56.64
C GLU A 59 10.42 8.22 -55.52
N LYS A 60 11.72 8.27 -55.77
CA LYS A 60 12.81 7.85 -54.88
C LYS A 60 13.22 9.03 -54.00
N ASN A 61 13.46 8.76 -52.72
CA ASN A 61 14.70 9.18 -52.06
C ASN A 61 15.00 8.29 -50.84
N SER A 62 15.90 7.32 -51.09
CA SER A 62 17.10 6.95 -50.33
C SER A 62 17.12 7.25 -48.82
N ALA A 63 17.00 6.26 -47.94
CA ALA A 63 18.00 5.26 -47.51
C ALA A 63 18.91 5.74 -46.35
N GLY A 64 18.79 5.04 -45.23
CA GLY A 64 19.66 5.13 -44.06
C GLY A 64 19.24 4.14 -42.99
N GLN A 65 19.69 2.90 -43.13
CA GLN A 65 19.37 1.72 -42.32
C GLN A 65 19.73 1.87 -40.84
N ASN A 66 18.90 1.29 -39.96
CA ASN A 66 19.37 0.32 -38.97
C ASN A 66 18.20 -0.49 -38.41
N SER A 67 17.90 -1.58 -39.11
CA SER A 67 17.15 -2.71 -38.60
C SER A 67 17.99 -3.45 -37.56
N THR A 68 17.73 -3.21 -36.28
CA THR A 68 18.04 -4.18 -35.21
C THR A 68 16.73 -4.84 -34.82
N SER A 69 16.58 -6.11 -35.19
CA SER A 69 15.55 -7.01 -34.71
C SER A 69 15.77 -7.31 -33.21
N GLY A 70 15.49 -6.33 -32.36
CA GLY A 70 15.30 -6.50 -30.93
C GLY A 70 13.83 -6.38 -30.64
N SER A 71 13.24 -7.39 -30.00
CA SER A 71 11.89 -7.33 -29.40
C SER A 71 11.62 -5.93 -28.83
N SER A 72 10.80 -5.12 -29.50
CA SER A 72 10.47 -3.76 -29.07
C SER A 72 9.54 -3.84 -27.87
N ILE A 73 10.14 -4.00 -26.69
CA ILE A 73 9.42 -3.87 -25.42
C ILE A 73 8.76 -2.47 -25.43
N PRO A 74 7.44 -2.36 -25.25
CA PRO A 74 6.75 -1.07 -25.29
C PRO A 74 7.39 -0.07 -24.33
N PHE A 75 7.43 1.22 -24.71
CA PHE A 75 7.97 2.30 -23.87
C PHE A 75 7.48 2.21 -22.42
N VAL A 76 6.18 1.97 -22.24
CA VAL A 76 5.54 1.82 -20.93
C VAL A 76 6.19 0.71 -20.11
N THR A 77 6.40 -0.46 -20.70
CA THR A 77 7.04 -1.61 -20.04
C THR A 77 8.51 -1.35 -19.71
N GLN A 78 9.23 -0.60 -20.56
CA GLN A 78 10.60 -0.18 -20.25
C GLN A 78 10.64 0.83 -19.09
N PHE A 79 9.69 1.77 -19.07
CA PHE A 79 9.56 2.79 -18.03
C PHE A 79 9.16 2.18 -16.69
N GLU A 80 8.18 1.29 -16.68
CA GLU A 80 7.80 0.47 -15.52
C GLU A 80 8.98 -0.36 -15.01
N GLY A 81 9.74 -0.98 -15.92
CA GLY A 81 10.92 -1.76 -15.56
C GLY A 81 12.04 -0.91 -14.95
N ALA A 82 12.29 0.29 -15.48
CA ALA A 82 13.24 1.25 -14.93
C ALA A 82 12.80 1.76 -13.56
N LEU A 83 11.50 2.04 -13.40
CA LEU A 83 10.89 2.45 -12.13
C LEU A 83 10.96 1.36 -11.05
N ALA A 84 10.60 0.13 -11.38
CA ALA A 84 10.68 -1.01 -10.46
C ALA A 84 12.12 -1.25 -9.97
N LYS A 85 13.10 -0.95 -10.83
CA LYS A 85 14.54 -1.02 -10.50
C LYS A 85 15.10 0.24 -9.87
N ARG A 86 14.29 1.31 -9.76
CA ARG A 86 14.71 2.63 -9.26
C ARG A 86 15.86 3.24 -10.06
N ASP A 87 15.94 2.91 -11.35
CA ASP A 87 17.03 3.32 -12.23
C ASP A 87 16.78 4.73 -12.78
N CYS A 88 17.27 5.73 -12.04
CA CYS A 88 17.15 7.14 -12.40
C CYS A 88 17.85 7.49 -13.73
N ALA A 89 18.85 6.70 -14.17
CA ALA A 89 19.51 6.92 -15.45
C ALA A 89 18.64 6.43 -16.60
N ALA A 90 18.05 5.24 -16.45
CA ALA A 90 17.09 4.70 -17.41
C ALA A 90 15.82 5.56 -17.50
N ILE A 91 15.27 6.06 -16.38
CA ILE A 91 14.10 6.95 -16.38
C ILE A 91 14.37 8.23 -17.18
N ARG A 92 15.52 8.88 -16.98
CA ARG A 92 15.88 10.09 -17.75
C ARG A 92 16.18 9.80 -19.21
N SER A 93 16.82 8.67 -19.50
CA SER A 93 17.05 8.23 -20.89
C SER A 93 15.72 8.04 -21.61
N LEU A 94 14.75 7.40 -20.96
CA LEU A 94 13.41 7.18 -21.51
C LEU A 94 12.62 8.50 -21.63
N GLU A 95 12.74 9.39 -20.65
CA GLU A 95 12.18 10.75 -20.74
C GLU A 95 12.73 11.53 -21.95
N SER A 96 14.05 11.48 -22.18
CA SER A 96 14.67 12.18 -23.31
C SER A 96 14.28 11.62 -24.70
N GLN A 97 13.79 10.39 -24.74
CA GLN A 97 13.28 9.74 -25.95
C GLN A 97 11.81 10.09 -26.24
N LEU A 98 11.11 10.70 -25.28
CA LEU A 98 9.74 11.19 -25.46
C LEU A 98 9.76 12.61 -26.02
N ILE A 99 9.28 12.78 -27.26
CA ILE A 99 8.98 14.10 -27.83
C ILE A 99 7.82 14.76 -27.06
N ALA A 100 6.85 13.94 -26.61
CA ALA A 100 5.84 14.28 -25.61
C ALA A 100 5.29 12.98 -24.98
N PRO A 101 5.12 12.90 -23.64
CA PRO A 101 4.43 11.76 -23.03
C PRO A 101 2.97 11.72 -23.52
N PRO A 102 2.40 10.54 -23.81
CA PRO A 102 0.95 10.43 -24.03
C PRO A 102 0.23 11.08 -22.84
N GLU A 103 -0.85 11.84 -23.09
CA GLU A 103 -1.56 12.59 -22.04
C GLU A 103 -1.93 11.72 -20.84
N SER A 104 -2.28 10.45 -21.08
CA SER A 104 -2.59 9.46 -20.06
C SER A 104 -1.43 9.19 -19.08
N TYR A 105 -0.17 9.36 -19.51
CA TYR A 105 1.02 9.05 -18.73
C TYR A 105 1.84 10.27 -18.31
N ALA A 106 1.46 11.47 -18.75
CA ALA A 106 2.20 12.70 -18.50
C ALA A 106 2.47 12.93 -17.00
N ASN A 107 1.46 12.72 -16.14
CA ASN A 107 1.63 12.89 -14.69
C ASN A 107 2.56 11.83 -14.07
N SER A 108 2.58 10.61 -14.61
CA SER A 108 3.50 9.57 -14.16
C SER A 108 4.95 9.91 -14.53
N VAL A 109 5.17 10.39 -15.75
CA VAL A 109 6.51 10.80 -16.19
C VAL A 109 7.00 11.99 -15.36
N ILE A 110 6.16 13.03 -15.16
CA ILE A 110 6.49 14.19 -14.32
C ILE A 110 6.86 13.76 -12.88
N LEU A 111 6.09 12.84 -12.30
CA LEU A 111 6.38 12.31 -10.97
C LEU A 111 7.73 11.58 -10.92
N ALA A 112 7.99 10.68 -11.87
CA ALA A 112 9.22 9.92 -11.96
C ALA A 112 10.44 10.84 -12.12
N THR A 113 10.35 11.83 -13.00
CA THR A 113 11.42 12.83 -13.21
C THR A 113 11.70 13.64 -11.95
N ALA A 114 10.65 14.16 -11.31
CA ALA A 114 10.80 14.95 -10.10
C ALA A 114 11.42 14.12 -8.97
N TRP A 115 11.04 12.85 -8.85
CA TRP A 115 11.65 11.92 -7.90
C TRP A 115 13.14 11.68 -8.22
N CYS A 116 13.48 11.40 -9.48
CA CYS A 116 14.88 11.21 -9.90
C CYS A 116 15.74 12.47 -9.76
N ALA A 117 15.14 13.66 -9.77
CA ALA A 117 15.82 14.92 -9.47
C ALA A 117 16.09 15.05 -7.97
N HIS A 118 15.11 14.75 -7.11
CA HIS A 118 15.28 14.71 -5.66
C HIS A 118 16.36 13.71 -5.22
N GLN A 119 16.37 12.50 -5.79
CA GLN A 119 17.36 11.47 -5.44
C GLN A 119 18.81 11.87 -5.73
N LYS A 120 19.06 12.88 -6.60
CA LYS A 120 20.41 13.40 -6.84
C LYS A 120 20.92 14.31 -5.73
N SER A 121 20.02 15.02 -5.05
CA SER A 121 20.34 15.91 -3.94
C SER A 121 19.19 15.84 -2.92
N PRO A 122 19.18 14.78 -2.08
CA PRO A 122 18.07 14.54 -1.14
C PRO A 122 17.88 15.66 -0.11
N GLU A 123 18.93 16.43 0.16
CA GLU A 123 18.93 17.62 1.01
C GLU A 123 18.35 18.87 0.33
N ASP A 124 18.14 18.88 -0.99
CA ASP A 124 17.56 20.02 -1.69
C ASP A 124 16.05 20.14 -1.43
N SER A 125 15.69 21.04 -0.52
CA SER A 125 14.31 21.35 -0.17
C SER A 125 13.44 21.76 -1.38
N VAL A 126 14.02 22.36 -2.42
CA VAL A 126 13.30 22.77 -3.63
C VAL A 126 12.99 21.55 -4.50
N ALA A 127 13.95 20.62 -4.64
CA ALA A 127 13.73 19.35 -5.33
C ALA A 127 12.68 18.49 -4.62
N LEU A 128 12.73 18.43 -3.29
CA LEU A 128 11.74 17.74 -2.46
C LEU A 128 10.34 18.34 -2.66
N ALA A 129 10.20 19.67 -2.59
CA ALA A 129 8.90 20.34 -2.76
C ALA A 129 8.30 20.09 -4.15
N LYS A 130 9.13 20.14 -5.20
CA LYS A 130 8.71 19.81 -6.57
C LYS A 130 8.23 18.37 -6.70
N PHE A 131 8.97 17.42 -6.12
CA PHE A 131 8.57 16.01 -6.09
C PHE A 131 7.26 15.80 -5.34
N VAL A 132 7.11 16.36 -4.15
CA VAL A 132 5.88 16.23 -3.35
C VAL A 132 4.68 16.82 -4.09
N SER A 133 4.84 17.99 -4.72
CA SER A 133 3.78 18.60 -5.53
C SER A 133 3.38 17.72 -6.72
N ALA A 134 4.35 17.15 -7.43
CA ALA A 134 4.09 16.21 -8.52
C ALA A 134 3.39 14.94 -8.03
N ALA A 135 3.76 14.43 -6.84
CA ALA A 135 3.16 13.26 -6.22
C ALA A 135 1.70 13.49 -5.85
N ASP A 136 1.38 14.63 -5.21
CA ASP A 136 0.00 14.98 -4.86
C ASP A 136 -0.87 15.17 -6.09
N LYS A 137 -0.32 15.77 -7.16
CA LYS A 137 -1.01 15.91 -8.44
C LYS A 137 -1.26 14.54 -9.09
N ALA A 138 -0.28 13.64 -9.07
CA ALA A 138 -0.42 12.29 -9.61
C ALA A 138 -1.46 11.46 -8.86
N ILE A 139 -1.54 11.58 -7.53
CA ILE A 139 -2.59 10.96 -6.71
C ILE A 139 -3.97 11.51 -7.11
N LYS A 140 -4.10 12.85 -7.20
CA LYS A 140 -5.38 13.52 -7.52
C LYS A 140 -5.91 13.15 -8.90
N LEU A 141 -5.01 12.94 -9.86
CA LEU A 141 -5.34 12.63 -11.25
C LEU A 141 -5.31 11.13 -11.58
N GLU A 142 -5.16 10.27 -10.56
CA GLU A 142 -5.12 8.81 -10.71
C GLU A 142 -4.10 8.37 -11.78
N ALA A 143 -2.86 8.83 -11.66
CA ALA A 143 -1.80 8.54 -12.61
C ALA A 143 -1.65 7.02 -12.84
N PRO A 144 -1.83 6.51 -14.08
CA PRO A 144 -2.11 5.09 -14.33
C PRO A 144 -0.93 4.14 -14.07
N LEU A 145 0.30 4.66 -13.93
CA LEU A 145 1.49 3.83 -13.65
C LEU A 145 1.79 3.65 -12.17
N PHE A 146 1.13 4.43 -11.31
CA PHE A 146 1.45 4.43 -9.89
C PHE A 146 0.17 4.26 -9.07
N SER A 147 0.15 3.22 -8.23
CA SER A 147 -0.87 3.18 -7.21
C SER A 147 -0.66 4.34 -6.23
N PRO A 148 -1.73 4.96 -5.69
CA PRO A 148 -1.57 6.02 -4.70
C PRO A 148 -0.79 5.57 -3.46
N ALA A 149 -0.86 4.27 -3.12
CA ALA A 149 -0.04 3.68 -2.05
C ALA A 149 1.45 3.76 -2.38
N PHE A 150 1.86 3.41 -3.60
CA PHE A 150 3.26 3.49 -4.02
C PHE A 150 3.75 4.95 -4.05
N ILE A 151 2.92 5.90 -4.50
CA ILE A 151 3.28 7.33 -4.48
C ILE A 151 3.52 7.82 -3.05
N GLU A 152 2.63 7.48 -2.11
CA GLU A 152 2.82 7.84 -0.69
C GLU A 152 4.04 7.15 -0.07
N GLN A 153 4.39 5.94 -0.53
CA GLN A 153 5.65 5.32 -0.13
C GLN A 153 6.84 6.14 -0.63
N LEU A 154 6.90 6.51 -1.92
CA LEU A 154 7.98 7.34 -2.46
C LEU A 154 8.10 8.69 -1.72
N LYS A 155 6.97 9.28 -1.30
CA LYS A 155 6.96 10.46 -0.42
C LYS A 155 7.63 10.18 0.91
N GLY A 156 7.25 9.08 1.57
CA GLY A 156 7.87 8.65 2.82
C GLY A 156 9.40 8.50 2.72
N GLU A 157 9.87 7.89 1.62
CA GLU A 157 11.29 7.71 1.35
C GLU A 157 12.02 9.04 1.14
N SER A 158 11.45 9.93 0.34
CA SER A 158 12.03 11.25 0.04
C SER A 158 12.10 12.16 1.26
N TYR A 159 11.06 12.17 2.12
CA TYR A 159 11.08 12.90 3.38
C TYR A 159 12.13 12.35 4.34
N SER A 160 12.25 11.02 4.44
CA SER A 160 13.26 10.39 5.28
C SER A 160 14.67 10.73 4.83
N ALA A 161 14.92 10.76 3.51
CA ALA A 161 16.21 11.13 2.96
C ALA A 161 16.56 12.61 3.18
N ALA A 162 15.55 13.47 3.29
CA ALA A 162 15.71 14.88 3.65
C ALA A 162 15.80 15.12 5.17
N GLY A 163 15.73 14.06 5.99
CA GLY A 163 15.77 14.15 7.46
C GLY A 163 14.43 14.50 8.13
N ASP A 164 13.34 14.69 7.36
CA ASP A 164 12.00 14.93 7.90
C ASP A 164 11.28 13.62 8.24
N ASN A 165 11.65 13.04 9.39
CA ASN A 165 11.13 11.76 9.84
C ASN A 165 9.61 11.78 10.17
N ASN A 166 9.06 12.94 10.53
CA ASN A 166 7.65 13.07 10.87
C ASN A 166 6.79 12.99 9.62
N SER A 167 7.16 13.75 8.58
CA SER A 167 6.49 13.68 7.28
C SER A 167 6.71 12.31 6.62
N ALA A 168 7.89 11.72 6.79
CA ALA A 168 8.17 10.36 6.33
C ALA A 168 7.20 9.35 6.92
N ARG A 169 7.04 9.36 8.24
CA ARG A 169 6.11 8.48 8.96
C ARG A 169 4.66 8.71 8.55
N ALA A 170 4.24 9.96 8.41
CA ALA A 170 2.89 10.30 7.96
C ALA A 170 2.61 9.75 6.55
N SER A 171 3.55 9.88 5.62
CA SER A 171 3.40 9.34 4.26
C SER A 171 3.44 7.81 4.22
N PHE A 172 4.28 7.13 5.01
CA PHE A 172 4.20 5.68 5.13
C PHE A 172 2.86 5.21 5.72
N GLY A 173 2.34 5.92 6.72
CA GLY A 173 1.00 5.66 7.27
C GLY A 173 -0.11 5.82 6.24
N LYS A 174 -0.05 6.87 5.40
CA LYS A 174 -0.98 7.06 4.28
C LYS A 174 -0.87 5.93 3.25
N SER A 175 0.34 5.54 2.88
CA SER A 175 0.58 4.42 1.96
C SER A 175 -0.10 3.13 2.45
N ILE A 176 0.07 2.82 3.73
CA ILE A 176 -0.60 1.71 4.42
C ILE A 176 -2.12 1.84 4.36
N SER A 177 -2.68 3.01 4.69
CA SER A 177 -4.12 3.23 4.71
C SER A 177 -4.78 3.08 3.33
N VAL A 178 -4.05 3.41 2.26
CA VAL A 178 -4.52 3.26 0.88
C VAL A 178 -4.49 1.79 0.47
N SER A 179 -3.37 1.10 0.71
CA SER A 179 -3.26 -0.33 0.41
C SER A 179 -2.14 -1.00 1.21
N ALA A 180 -2.54 -1.61 2.33
CA ALA A 180 -1.70 -2.44 3.18
C ALA A 180 -0.98 -3.56 2.39
N LEU A 181 -1.69 -4.24 1.49
CA LEU A 181 -1.14 -5.34 0.70
C LEU A 181 -0.08 -4.87 -0.31
N GLN A 182 -0.32 -3.74 -0.99
CA GLN A 182 0.66 -3.17 -1.90
C GLN A 182 1.88 -2.66 -1.13
N PHE A 183 1.68 -1.93 -0.03
CA PHE A 183 2.78 -1.51 0.85
C PHE A 183 3.64 -2.70 1.29
N MET A 184 3.01 -3.78 1.75
CA MET A 184 3.72 -5.01 2.12
C MET A 184 4.45 -5.65 0.95
N SER A 185 3.91 -5.63 -0.26
CA SER A 185 4.63 -6.15 -1.45
C SER A 185 5.92 -5.38 -1.73
N PHE A 186 5.97 -4.08 -1.41
CA PHE A 186 7.15 -3.23 -1.59
C PHE A 186 8.13 -3.27 -0.40
N VAL A 187 7.63 -3.54 0.81
CA VAL A 187 8.47 -3.75 2.00
C VAL A 187 8.96 -5.20 2.10
N SER A 188 8.31 -6.13 1.39
CA SER A 188 8.70 -7.54 1.35
C SER A 188 10.13 -7.69 0.87
N GLY A 189 10.80 -8.70 1.45
CA GLY A 189 12.24 -8.81 1.60
C GLY A 189 13.15 -8.41 0.42
N PRO A 190 12.84 -8.63 -0.87
CA PRO A 190 13.78 -8.33 -1.95
C PRO A 190 14.16 -6.85 -2.06
N ALA A 191 13.20 -5.93 -1.96
CA ALA A 191 13.48 -4.50 -2.11
C ALA A 191 14.25 -3.94 -0.90
N LEU A 192 13.83 -4.30 0.32
CA LEU A 192 14.55 -3.93 1.54
C LEU A 192 15.96 -4.56 1.58
N LYS A 193 16.12 -5.81 1.13
CA LYS A 193 17.44 -6.45 1.03
C LYS A 193 18.33 -5.77 0.00
N ASN A 194 17.79 -5.34 -1.14
CA ASN A 194 18.56 -4.61 -2.16
C ASN A 194 19.01 -3.24 -1.63
N ASP A 195 18.12 -2.52 -0.94
CA ASP A 195 18.46 -1.24 -0.32
C ASP A 195 19.55 -1.42 0.75
N LEU A 196 19.43 -2.43 1.61
CA LEU A 196 20.46 -2.76 2.60
C LEU A 196 21.77 -3.22 1.96
N GLN A 197 21.72 -4.00 0.88
CA GLN A 197 22.91 -4.41 0.13
C GLN A 197 23.63 -3.22 -0.49
N SER A 198 22.90 -2.17 -0.90
CA SER A 198 23.50 -0.93 -1.40
C SER A 198 24.32 -0.17 -0.34
N LEU A 199 24.10 -0.46 0.95
CA LEU A 199 24.89 0.12 2.05
C LEU A 199 26.23 -0.58 2.24
N GLU A 200 26.38 -1.82 1.81
CA GLU A 200 27.59 -2.64 2.01
C GLU A 200 28.92 -1.94 1.62
N PRO A 201 29.03 -1.21 0.49
CA PRO A 201 30.26 -0.47 0.17
C PRO A 201 30.51 0.77 1.05
N MET A 202 29.54 1.23 1.84
CA MET A 202 29.64 2.41 2.71
C MET A 202 29.98 2.05 4.16
N LEU A 203 30.12 0.75 4.48
CA LEU A 203 30.29 0.24 5.84
C LEU A 203 31.69 -0.31 6.08
N THR A 204 32.17 -0.19 7.32
CA THR A 204 33.40 -0.82 7.80
C THR A 204 33.19 -2.29 8.19
N GLY A 205 34.26 -3.05 8.47
CA GLY A 205 34.19 -4.50 8.70
C GLY A 205 33.15 -4.95 9.74
N ALA A 206 33.12 -4.32 10.93
CA ALA A 206 32.14 -4.64 11.98
C ALA A 206 30.70 -4.29 11.55
N GLN A 207 30.51 -3.12 10.93
CA GLN A 207 29.22 -2.66 10.42
C GLN A 207 28.69 -3.56 9.29
N SER A 208 29.58 -4.05 8.41
CA SER A 208 29.24 -4.97 7.32
C SER A 208 28.80 -6.35 7.85
N SER A 209 29.42 -6.83 8.94
CA SER A 209 28.98 -8.06 9.62
C SER A 209 27.56 -7.90 10.17
N LEU A 210 27.30 -6.79 10.87
CA LEU A 210 25.97 -6.51 11.43
C LEU A 210 24.91 -6.35 10.33
N LEU A 211 25.26 -5.72 9.19
CA LEU A 211 24.38 -5.64 8.02
C LEU A 211 24.05 -7.02 7.42
N LYS A 212 25.01 -7.96 7.39
CA LYS A 212 24.76 -9.34 6.97
C LYS A 212 23.77 -10.03 7.91
N GLU A 213 23.94 -9.84 9.21
CA GLU A 213 23.01 -10.39 10.21
C GLU A 213 21.60 -9.81 10.08
N ILE A 214 21.46 -8.50 9.84
CA ILE A 214 20.17 -7.86 9.54
C ILE A 214 19.54 -8.52 8.31
N ARG A 215 20.28 -8.71 7.22
CA ARG A 215 19.77 -9.34 5.99
C ARG A 215 19.31 -10.79 6.21
N THR A 216 20.04 -11.55 7.03
CA THR A 216 19.65 -12.91 7.42
C THR A 216 18.38 -12.89 8.27
N SER A 217 18.27 -11.99 9.24
CA SER A 217 17.05 -11.84 10.06
C SER A 217 15.83 -11.32 9.29
N LEU A 218 16.00 -10.85 8.04
CA LEU A 218 14.91 -10.47 7.14
C LEU A 218 14.37 -11.64 6.28
N THR A 219 14.97 -12.83 6.32
CA THR A 219 14.44 -13.98 5.55
C THR A 219 13.19 -14.59 6.16
N ASP A 220 13.02 -14.50 7.48
CA ASP A 220 11.86 -15.02 8.19
C ASP A 220 11.10 -13.87 8.87
N SER A 221 9.77 -13.86 8.70
CA SER A 221 8.86 -12.97 9.41
C SER A 221 9.05 -13.02 10.94
N SER A 222 9.40 -14.19 11.50
CA SER A 222 9.60 -14.37 12.94
C SER A 222 10.83 -13.65 13.49
N THR A 223 11.79 -13.30 12.62
CA THR A 223 13.06 -12.65 12.98
C THR A 223 13.13 -11.18 12.57
N GLN A 224 12.07 -10.61 11.98
CA GLN A 224 12.06 -9.21 11.55
C GLN A 224 12.18 -8.21 12.72
N SER A 225 11.66 -8.56 13.90
CA SER A 225 11.85 -7.77 15.13
C SER A 225 13.32 -7.77 15.58
N VAL A 226 14.04 -8.87 15.39
CA VAL A 226 15.49 -8.97 15.62
C VAL A 226 16.25 -8.09 14.62
N ALA A 227 15.82 -8.08 13.35
CA ALA A 227 16.40 -7.20 12.34
C ALA A 227 16.26 -5.71 12.71
N LEU A 228 15.11 -5.28 13.27
CA LEU A 228 14.93 -3.91 13.78
C LEU A 228 15.94 -3.55 14.88
N ASN A 229 16.09 -4.42 15.88
CA ASN A 229 17.03 -4.18 16.98
C ASN A 229 18.47 -4.05 16.47
N LYS A 230 18.87 -4.89 15.50
CA LYS A 230 20.19 -4.82 14.87
C LYS A 230 20.34 -3.58 13.99
N MET A 231 19.28 -3.10 13.35
CA MET A 231 19.29 -1.81 12.65
C MET A 231 19.50 -0.65 13.62
N ASP A 232 18.91 -0.68 14.82
CA ASP A 232 19.16 0.32 15.87
C ASP A 232 20.61 0.32 16.34
N GLU A 233 21.17 -0.87 16.54
CA GLU A 233 22.59 -1.04 16.87
C GLU A 233 23.48 -0.46 15.76
N LEU A 234 23.21 -0.79 14.49
CA LEU A 234 23.98 -0.27 13.36
C LEU A 234 23.82 1.25 13.20
N LEU A 235 22.63 1.81 13.44
CA LEU A 235 22.40 3.26 13.44
C LEU A 235 23.20 3.99 14.52
N SER A 236 23.39 3.37 15.68
CA SER A 236 24.21 3.95 16.77
C SER A 236 25.69 4.02 16.40
N GLN A 237 26.15 3.14 15.51
CA GLN A 237 27.54 3.06 15.05
C GLN A 237 27.84 3.94 13.82
N LEU A 238 26.79 4.50 13.18
CA LEU A 238 26.96 5.29 11.97
C LEU A 238 27.01 6.80 12.28
N PRO A 239 28.01 7.52 11.74
CA PRO A 239 28.00 8.98 11.80
C PRO A 239 26.81 9.54 10.99
N PRO A 240 26.36 10.77 11.27
CA PRO A 240 25.40 11.47 10.41
C PRO A 240 25.86 11.48 8.95
N GLY A 241 24.94 11.22 8.02
CA GLY A 241 25.20 11.21 6.59
C GLY A 241 24.51 10.04 5.85
N GLY A 242 24.80 9.93 4.56
CA GLY A 242 23.98 9.14 3.63
C GLY A 242 23.81 7.65 3.99
N ALA A 243 24.77 7.01 4.65
CA ALA A 243 24.61 5.63 5.11
C ALA A 243 23.61 5.51 6.27
N ARG A 244 23.66 6.44 7.23
CA ARG A 244 22.76 6.49 8.38
C ARG A 244 21.34 6.83 7.95
N ASP A 245 21.18 7.80 7.05
CA ASP A 245 19.86 8.26 6.59
C ASP A 245 19.14 7.17 5.80
N ARG A 246 19.87 6.45 4.93
CA ARG A 246 19.34 5.29 4.21
C ARG A 246 18.97 4.14 5.14
N LEU A 247 19.81 3.83 6.14
CA LEU A 247 19.50 2.81 7.13
C LEU A 247 18.27 3.19 7.97
N LEU A 248 18.13 4.47 8.33
CA LEU A 248 16.97 4.99 9.06
C LEU A 248 15.69 4.84 8.23
N ALA A 249 15.74 5.16 6.94
CA ALA A 249 14.62 4.95 6.02
C ALA A 249 14.24 3.46 5.94
N SER A 250 15.21 2.56 5.77
CA SER A 250 14.99 1.11 5.78
C SER A 250 14.36 0.62 7.08
N ARG A 251 14.84 1.13 8.23
CA ARG A 251 14.28 0.84 9.56
C ARG A 251 12.84 1.31 9.68
N LEU A 252 12.53 2.54 9.28
CA LEU A 252 11.18 3.10 9.33
C LEU A 252 10.20 2.28 8.48
N ARG A 253 10.63 1.81 7.30
CA ARG A 253 9.83 0.91 6.46
C ARG A 253 9.57 -0.43 7.14
N LEU A 254 10.60 -1.07 7.66
CA LEU A 254 10.48 -2.35 8.37
C LEU A 254 9.57 -2.23 9.60
N PHE A 255 9.74 -1.17 10.38
CA PHE A 255 8.88 -0.86 11.52
C PHE A 255 7.42 -0.71 11.11
N SER A 256 7.15 0.06 10.05
CA SER A 256 5.79 0.27 9.54
C SER A 256 5.13 -1.02 9.05
N ALA A 257 5.89 -1.92 8.41
CA ALA A 257 5.38 -3.24 8.01
C ALA A 257 5.11 -4.17 9.20
N LEU A 258 5.93 -4.10 10.25
CA LEU A 258 5.73 -4.85 11.47
C LEU A 258 4.50 -4.37 12.24
N GLU A 259 4.30 -3.06 12.37
CA GLU A 259 3.09 -2.48 12.97
C GLU A 259 1.82 -2.89 12.21
N LEU A 260 1.88 -2.96 10.87
CA LEU A 260 0.77 -3.45 10.07
C LEU A 260 0.49 -4.94 10.32
N THR A 261 1.54 -5.76 10.35
CA THR A 261 1.43 -7.19 10.64
C THR A 261 0.82 -7.38 12.03
N PHE A 262 1.27 -6.59 13.00
CA PHE A 262 0.72 -6.60 14.35
C PHE A 262 -0.77 -6.20 14.37
N ALA A 263 -1.16 -5.13 13.68
CA ALA A 263 -2.56 -4.70 13.60
C ALA A 263 -3.48 -5.78 12.98
N SER A 264 -3.01 -6.44 11.92
CA SER A 264 -3.71 -7.58 11.30
C SER A 264 -3.89 -8.74 12.29
N GLN A 265 -2.82 -9.10 13.00
CA GLN A 265 -2.85 -10.16 14.01
C GLN A 265 -3.75 -9.82 15.20
N LEU A 266 -3.79 -8.56 15.65
CA LEU A 266 -4.73 -8.10 16.67
C LEU A 266 -6.18 -8.26 16.21
N SER A 267 -6.50 -7.96 14.95
CA SER A 267 -7.84 -8.17 14.41
C SER A 267 -8.25 -9.64 14.44
N THR A 268 -7.35 -10.56 14.07
CA THR A 268 -7.59 -12.00 14.18
C THR A 268 -7.79 -12.44 15.62
N LEU A 269 -7.02 -11.87 16.55
CA LEU A 269 -7.12 -12.13 17.98
C LEU A 269 -8.48 -11.66 18.54
N GLU A 270 -8.95 -10.48 18.14
CA GLU A 270 -10.29 -9.96 18.48
C GLU A 270 -11.39 -10.86 17.92
N GLU A 271 -11.29 -11.29 16.66
CA GLU A 271 -12.27 -12.20 16.06
C GLU A 271 -12.32 -13.55 16.80
N THR A 272 -11.16 -14.09 17.17
CA THR A 272 -11.05 -15.33 17.94
C THR A 272 -11.65 -15.18 19.33
N ARG A 273 -11.43 -14.02 19.98
CA ARG A 273 -12.07 -13.67 21.26
C ARG A 273 -13.59 -13.64 21.12
N MET A 274 -14.11 -12.98 20.08
CA MET A 274 -15.55 -12.87 19.83
C MET A 274 -16.21 -14.22 19.57
N LYS A 275 -15.48 -15.18 18.99
CA LYS A 275 -15.92 -16.57 18.80
C LYS A 275 -15.95 -17.40 20.10
N GLY A 276 -15.43 -16.88 21.21
CA GLY A 276 -15.44 -17.54 22.52
C GLY A 276 -14.54 -18.77 22.64
N ASN A 277 -13.63 -19.01 21.68
CA ASN A 277 -12.72 -20.14 21.71
C ASN A 277 -11.44 -19.79 22.48
N THR A 278 -11.41 -20.13 23.78
CA THR A 278 -10.32 -19.78 24.69
C THR A 278 -8.98 -20.44 24.34
N ALA A 279 -8.99 -21.69 23.86
CA ALA A 279 -7.78 -22.40 23.46
C ALA A 279 -7.13 -21.75 22.21
N ALA A 280 -7.95 -21.42 21.21
CA ALA A 280 -7.47 -20.70 20.03
C ALA A 280 -6.98 -19.28 20.36
N LEU A 281 -7.65 -18.61 21.31
CA LEU A 281 -7.25 -17.29 21.78
C LEU A 281 -5.87 -17.32 22.45
N GLU A 282 -5.61 -18.33 23.29
CA GLU A 282 -4.32 -18.50 23.98
C GLU A 282 -3.20 -18.87 22.99
N GLU A 283 -3.48 -19.72 22.01
CA GLU A 283 -2.55 -20.06 20.94
C GLU A 283 -2.15 -18.83 20.11
N GLU A 284 -3.13 -18.05 19.65
CA GLU A 284 -2.88 -16.82 18.88
C GLU A 284 -2.18 -15.75 19.74
N THR A 285 -2.56 -15.60 21.00
CA THR A 285 -1.86 -14.71 21.94
C THR A 285 -0.37 -15.08 22.05
N SER A 286 -0.06 -16.38 22.17
CA SER A 286 1.31 -16.88 22.24
C SER A 286 2.10 -16.62 20.96
N LYS A 287 1.48 -16.82 19.78
CA LYS A 287 2.09 -16.50 18.48
C LYS A 287 2.42 -15.00 18.38
N ILE A 288 1.47 -14.13 18.72
CA ILE A 288 1.65 -12.68 18.62
C ILE A 288 2.73 -12.20 19.59
N ARG A 289 2.76 -12.69 20.84
CA ARG A 289 3.80 -12.33 21.82
C ARG A 289 5.20 -12.76 21.38
N LYS A 290 5.33 -13.92 20.72
CA LYS A 290 6.62 -14.37 20.15
C LYS A 290 7.09 -13.46 19.01
N LEU A 291 6.17 -13.00 18.17
CA LEU A 291 6.49 -12.10 17.05
C LEU A 291 6.80 -10.67 17.50
N PHE A 292 6.14 -10.21 18.58
CA PHE A 292 6.21 -8.83 19.07
C PHE A 292 6.50 -8.77 20.57
N PRO A 293 7.74 -9.06 21.01
CA PRO A 293 8.10 -9.11 22.43
C PRO A 293 8.15 -7.74 23.13
N GLY A 294 7.86 -6.64 22.42
CA GLY A 294 7.97 -5.28 22.96
C GLY A 294 6.80 -4.87 23.88
N ARG A 295 7.11 -4.13 24.95
CA ARG A 295 6.14 -3.57 25.91
C ARG A 295 4.90 -2.88 25.29
N PRO A 296 5.02 -2.05 24.24
CA PRO A 296 3.87 -1.37 23.63
C PRO A 296 2.88 -2.35 22.98
N HIS A 297 3.39 -3.44 22.40
CA HIS A 297 2.60 -4.48 21.76
C HIS A 297 1.93 -5.35 22.83
N GLN A 298 2.67 -5.66 23.89
CA GLN A 298 2.19 -6.42 25.05
C GLN A 298 0.96 -5.77 25.72
N MET A 299 0.99 -4.47 25.97
CA MET A 299 -0.16 -3.76 26.58
C MET A 299 -1.44 -3.87 25.73
N ARG A 300 -1.31 -3.84 24.39
CA ARG A 300 -2.45 -3.95 23.48
C ARG A 300 -3.00 -5.38 23.45
N ILE A 301 -2.12 -6.38 23.46
CA ILE A 301 -2.49 -7.80 23.57
C ILE A 301 -3.23 -8.06 24.90
N ASP A 302 -2.72 -7.51 26.00
CA ASP A 302 -3.29 -7.70 27.34
C ASP A 302 -4.67 -7.03 27.47
N SER A 303 -4.86 -5.88 26.83
CA SER A 303 -6.17 -5.20 26.73
C SER A 303 -7.22 -6.03 25.99
N ILE A 304 -6.83 -6.78 24.96
CA ILE A 304 -7.76 -7.61 24.18
C ILE A 304 -8.04 -8.92 24.90
N THR A 305 -7.02 -9.55 25.47
CA THR A 305 -7.16 -10.85 26.14
C THR A 305 -7.73 -10.75 27.55
N GLY A 306 -7.78 -9.55 28.13
CA GLY A 306 -8.20 -9.34 29.52
C GLY A 306 -7.18 -9.87 30.53
N THR A 307 -5.96 -10.20 30.10
CA THR A 307 -4.91 -10.80 30.94
C THR A 307 -4.03 -9.76 31.63
N ALA A 308 -4.55 -8.55 31.90
CA ALA A 308 -3.82 -7.50 32.60
C ALA A 308 -3.19 -8.08 33.87
N THR A 309 -1.87 -8.25 33.84
CA THR A 309 -1.11 -8.70 34.99
C THR A 309 -1.18 -7.61 36.04
N SER A 310 -2.09 -7.77 36.99
CA SER A 310 -1.99 -7.14 38.29
C SER A 310 -0.62 -7.50 38.83
N ASN A 311 0.35 -6.58 38.73
CA ASN A 311 1.62 -6.69 39.41
C ASN A 311 1.32 -6.83 40.91
N LYS A 312 1.38 -8.07 41.38
CA LYS A 312 1.26 -8.44 42.77
C LYS A 312 2.56 -8.02 43.44
N THR A 313 2.62 -6.78 43.93
CA THR A 313 3.69 -6.32 44.82
C THR A 313 3.09 -5.98 46.17
N ALA A 314 3.46 -6.81 47.15
CA ALA A 314 3.45 -6.66 48.61
C ALA A 314 2.28 -5.94 49.29
N ALA A 315 1.63 -6.67 50.21
CA ALA A 315 0.78 -6.14 51.25
C ALA A 315 1.49 -5.01 52.03
N VAL A 316 0.87 -3.83 52.04
CA VAL A 316 1.13 -2.76 53.02
C VAL A 316 -0.23 -2.23 53.48
N ASP A 317 -0.32 -2.02 54.79
CA ASP A 317 -1.51 -1.72 55.61
C ASP A 317 -2.54 -0.74 55.04
N PRO A 318 -3.86 -0.95 55.30
CA PRO A 318 -4.91 -0.02 54.95
C PRO A 318 -5.12 1.00 56.08
N SER A 319 -4.31 2.06 56.11
CA SER A 319 -4.56 3.20 57.02
C SER A 319 -3.89 4.47 56.50
N THR A 320 -4.31 4.97 55.34
CA THR A 320 -4.40 6.41 55.03
C THR A 320 -5.07 6.60 53.66
N ALA A 321 -6.36 6.89 53.67
CA ALA A 321 -7.08 7.35 52.50
C ALA A 321 -6.81 8.85 52.29
N ALA A 322 -6.39 9.23 51.08
CA ALA A 322 -6.56 10.57 50.54
C ALA A 322 -7.10 10.43 49.09
N PRO A 323 -8.08 11.24 48.66
CA PRO A 323 -8.70 11.07 47.35
C PRO A 323 -7.87 11.82 46.30
N GLY A 324 -7.25 11.07 45.39
CA GLY A 324 -6.47 11.62 44.28
C GLY A 324 -6.84 10.95 42.96
N ASN A 325 -7.54 11.70 42.11
CA ASN A 325 -7.81 11.49 40.68
C ASN A 325 -7.20 10.25 40.02
N GLN A 326 -8.02 9.23 39.77
CA GLN A 326 -7.73 8.21 38.77
C GLN A 326 -8.21 8.67 37.40
N CYS A 327 -7.24 8.94 36.52
CA CYS A 327 -7.45 9.15 35.10
C CYS A 327 -7.78 7.80 34.46
N ASN A 328 -9.07 7.51 34.28
CA ASN A 328 -9.52 6.34 33.52
C ASN A 328 -9.39 6.62 32.01
N THR A 329 -8.36 6.05 31.40
CA THR A 329 -8.18 5.99 29.95
C THR A 329 -9.18 4.99 29.37
N LEU A 330 -10.40 5.45 29.07
CA LEU A 330 -11.40 4.65 28.36
C LEU A 330 -11.10 4.65 26.86
N THR A 331 -11.00 3.46 26.27
CA THR A 331 -10.86 3.23 24.83
C THR A 331 -12.17 3.57 24.10
N PRO A 332 -12.12 4.12 22.86
CA PRO A 332 -13.31 4.63 22.15
C PRO A 332 -14.38 3.57 21.88
N THR A 333 -13.98 2.31 21.75
CA THR A 333 -14.87 1.20 21.38
C THR A 333 -15.88 0.85 22.48
N ALA A 334 -15.61 1.20 23.74
CA ALA A 334 -16.52 0.91 24.85
C ALA A 334 -17.67 1.92 24.99
N VAL A 335 -17.63 3.05 24.29
CA VAL A 335 -18.59 4.16 24.47
C VAL A 335 -19.85 4.01 23.60
N LEU A 336 -19.84 3.16 22.58
CA LEU A 336 -20.90 3.14 21.55
C LEU A 336 -22.05 2.13 21.80
N ASN A 337 -22.08 1.42 22.93
CA ASN A 337 -23.04 0.33 23.14
C ASN A 337 -24.13 0.60 24.21
N SER A 338 -24.41 1.87 24.52
CA SER A 338 -25.53 2.21 25.41
C SER A 338 -26.34 3.38 24.84
N ASN A 339 -27.67 3.24 24.84
CA ASN A 339 -28.66 4.25 24.43
C ASN A 339 -28.71 5.47 25.36
N GLU A 340 -27.65 5.73 26.11
CA GLU A 340 -27.51 6.91 26.96
C GLU A 340 -26.87 8.01 26.12
N ARG A 341 -27.69 9.00 25.71
CA ARG A 341 -27.19 10.25 25.14
C ARG A 341 -26.42 11.00 26.21
N TYR A 342 -25.15 10.63 26.40
CA TYR A 342 -24.23 11.39 27.23
C TYR A 342 -24.08 12.77 26.61
N ASP A 343 -24.36 13.81 27.39
CA ASP A 343 -24.16 15.21 27.00
C ASP A 343 -22.64 15.48 26.96
N LEU A 344 -22.00 14.96 25.90
CA LEU A 344 -20.60 15.16 25.61
C LEU A 344 -20.39 16.65 25.35
N SER A 345 -19.57 17.29 26.19
CA SER A 345 -19.14 18.67 25.95
C SER A 345 -18.58 18.81 24.53
N SER A 346 -18.91 19.92 23.84
CA SER A 346 -18.52 20.20 22.45
C SER A 346 -17.03 19.94 22.18
N ASP A 347 -16.15 20.32 23.11
CA ASP A 347 -14.69 20.16 22.98
C ASP A 347 -14.24 18.70 23.01
N LYS A 348 -14.84 17.87 23.88
CA LYS A 348 -14.53 16.44 23.97
C LYS A 348 -15.00 15.68 22.73
N ALA A 349 -16.17 16.02 22.20
CA ALA A 349 -16.67 15.45 20.95
C ALA A 349 -15.78 15.84 19.75
N LEU A 350 -15.32 17.10 19.69
CA LEU A 350 -14.34 17.55 18.68
C LEU A 350 -13.05 16.75 18.74
N GLN A 351 -12.51 16.51 19.94
CA GLN A 351 -11.28 15.75 20.12
C GLN A 351 -11.45 14.29 19.67
N LEU A 352 -12.54 13.63 20.08
CA LEU A 352 -12.83 12.25 19.70
C LEU A 352 -13.06 12.11 18.20
N ALA A 353 -13.83 13.02 17.59
CA ALA A 353 -14.07 13.01 16.16
C ALA A 353 -12.78 13.23 15.34
N LYS A 354 -11.88 14.12 15.78
CA LYS A 354 -10.56 14.28 15.16
C LYS A 354 -9.71 13.04 15.27
N MET A 355 -9.72 12.36 16.42
CA MET A 355 -9.01 11.09 16.60
C MET A 355 -9.56 10.03 15.65
N ALA A 356 -10.87 9.88 15.56
CA ALA A 356 -11.52 8.94 14.65
C ALA A 356 -11.16 9.22 13.17
N LEU A 357 -11.12 10.49 12.76
CA LEU A 357 -10.65 10.87 11.41
C LEU A 357 -9.19 10.51 11.18
N ASN A 358 -8.31 10.79 12.14
CA ASN A 358 -6.89 10.45 12.04
C ASN A 358 -6.65 8.93 12.02
N GLU A 359 -7.53 8.15 12.65
CA GLU A 359 -7.53 6.68 12.60
C GLU A 359 -8.15 6.10 11.32
N GLY A 360 -8.62 6.95 10.40
CA GLY A 360 -9.27 6.50 9.16
C GLY A 360 -10.68 5.93 9.36
N LYS A 361 -11.35 6.32 10.46
CA LYS A 361 -12.73 5.94 10.78
C LYS A 361 -13.67 7.16 10.69
N PRO A 362 -13.91 7.68 9.47
CA PRO A 362 -14.74 8.88 9.29
C PRO A 362 -16.22 8.65 9.63
N GLY A 363 -16.70 7.40 9.63
CA GLY A 363 -18.06 7.05 10.05
C GLY A 363 -18.28 7.32 11.54
N ASP A 364 -17.39 6.77 12.38
CA ASP A 364 -17.39 7.00 13.82
C ASP A 364 -17.31 8.50 14.15
N ALA A 365 -16.51 9.26 13.40
CA ALA A 365 -16.42 10.70 13.55
C ALA A 365 -17.77 11.41 13.27
N VAL A 366 -18.50 10.99 12.23
CA VAL A 366 -19.85 11.50 11.96
C VAL A 366 -20.81 11.12 13.08
N ASP A 367 -20.79 9.87 13.55
CA ASP A 367 -21.70 9.39 14.60
C ASP A 367 -21.48 10.14 15.93
N ILE A 368 -20.22 10.39 16.31
CA ILE A 368 -19.85 11.18 17.49
C ILE A 368 -20.41 12.61 17.38
N LEU A 369 -20.31 13.24 16.22
CA LEU A 369 -20.73 14.62 16.01
C LEU A 369 -22.25 14.75 15.84
N ASP A 370 -22.91 13.76 15.25
CA ASP A 370 -24.37 13.71 15.11
C ASP A 370 -25.05 13.40 16.46
N GLY A 371 -24.34 12.74 17.39
CA GLY A 371 -24.78 12.50 18.76
C GLY A 371 -24.80 13.73 19.69
N LEU A 372 -24.24 14.87 19.26
CA LEU A 372 -24.27 16.11 20.04
C LEU A 372 -25.66 16.72 20.12
N SER A 373 -26.02 17.24 21.29
CA SER A 373 -27.22 18.07 21.46
C SER A 373 -27.10 19.38 20.66
N GLU A 374 -28.22 19.94 20.19
CA GLU A 374 -28.22 21.16 19.36
C GLU A 374 -27.53 22.35 20.05
N ALA A 375 -27.65 22.45 21.37
CA ALA A 375 -26.97 23.48 22.17
C ALA A 375 -25.43 23.38 22.11
N ASN A 376 -24.90 22.18 21.88
CA ASN A 376 -23.46 21.89 21.82
C ASN A 376 -22.90 21.87 20.39
N LYS A 377 -23.74 22.07 19.36
CA LYS A 377 -23.33 22.15 17.95
C LYS A 377 -22.76 23.53 17.63
N SER A 378 -21.47 23.71 17.89
CA SER A 378 -20.71 24.89 17.49
C SER A 378 -20.36 24.89 16.00
N GLU A 379 -20.01 26.04 15.43
CA GLU A 379 -19.56 26.14 14.04
C GLU A 379 -18.35 25.23 13.76
N LYS A 380 -17.45 25.06 14.74
CA LYS A 380 -16.32 24.13 14.64
C LYS A 380 -16.77 22.68 14.52
N THR A 381 -17.75 22.24 15.30
CA THR A 381 -18.31 20.88 15.19
C THR A 381 -19.00 20.65 13.85
N ARG A 382 -19.71 21.65 13.33
CA ARG A 382 -20.35 21.59 12.00
C ARG A 382 -19.33 21.51 10.87
N GLY A 383 -18.25 22.29 10.96
CA GLY A 383 -17.14 22.25 10.01
C GLY A 383 -16.46 20.88 9.98
N LEU A 384 -16.11 20.33 11.16
CA LEU A 384 -15.51 19.00 11.26
C LEU A 384 -16.46 17.89 10.80
N ARG A 385 -17.77 18.03 11.08
CA ARG A 385 -18.79 17.08 10.62
C ARG A 385 -18.91 17.05 9.10
N ARG A 386 -18.74 18.20 8.43
CA ARG A 386 -18.71 18.28 6.96
C ARG A 386 -17.48 17.54 6.41
N GLU A 387 -16.30 17.80 6.96
CA GLU A 387 -15.06 17.11 6.59
C GLU A 387 -15.17 15.59 6.81
N ALA A 388 -15.71 15.17 7.96
CA ALA A 388 -15.94 13.76 8.26
C ALA A 388 -16.93 13.11 7.30
N SER A 389 -18.01 13.82 6.95
CA SER A 389 -19.00 13.34 5.98
C SER A 389 -18.39 13.17 4.60
N GLU A 390 -17.62 14.13 4.11
CA GLU A 390 -16.91 14.03 2.82
C GLU A 390 -15.93 12.85 2.80
N ALA A 391 -15.16 12.68 3.87
CA ALA A 391 -14.24 11.55 4.01
C ALA A 391 -14.99 10.20 4.06
N HIS A 392 -16.12 10.14 4.76
CA HIS A 392 -16.92 8.93 4.86
C HIS A 392 -17.61 8.56 3.54
N VAL A 393 -18.16 9.54 2.81
CA VAL A 393 -18.70 9.36 1.47
C VAL A 393 -17.62 8.81 0.54
N LYS A 394 -16.41 9.36 0.58
CA LYS A 394 -15.28 8.86 -0.22
C LYS A 394 -14.92 7.41 0.11
N ASP A 395 -14.87 7.06 1.40
CA ASP A 395 -14.57 5.68 1.84
C ASP A 395 -15.68 4.70 1.42
N MET A 396 -16.96 5.04 1.60
CA MET A 396 -18.06 4.19 1.17
C MET A 396 -18.10 4.00 -0.35
N ARG A 397 -17.80 5.05 -1.15
CA ARG A 397 -17.69 4.92 -2.61
C ARG A 397 -16.56 3.97 -3.02
N ARG A 398 -15.42 4.04 -2.33
CA ARG A 398 -14.31 3.10 -2.55
C ARG A 398 -14.74 1.67 -2.24
N LYS A 399 -15.39 1.43 -1.09
CA LYS A 399 -15.95 0.12 -0.72
C LYS A 399 -16.94 -0.42 -1.75
N ALA A 400 -17.87 0.41 -2.23
CA ALA A 400 -18.80 0.04 -3.29
C ALA A 400 -18.07 -0.35 -4.59
N SER A 401 -17.03 0.40 -4.98
CA SER A 401 -16.21 0.08 -6.16
C SER A 401 -15.46 -1.25 -6.01
N GLU A 402 -14.88 -1.50 -4.83
CA GLU A 402 -14.20 -2.76 -4.53
C GLU A 402 -15.14 -3.96 -4.57
N ILE A 403 -16.34 -3.83 -3.99
CA ILE A 403 -17.39 -4.87 -4.04
C ILE A 403 -17.82 -5.11 -5.48
N TYR A 404 -18.05 -4.05 -6.25
CA TYR A 404 -18.44 -4.16 -7.66
C TYR A 404 -17.36 -4.88 -8.50
N LYS A 405 -16.08 -4.61 -8.27
CA LYS A 405 -14.98 -5.31 -8.97
C LYS A 405 -14.97 -6.82 -8.69
N LYS A 406 -15.41 -7.26 -7.51
CA LYS A 406 -15.51 -8.69 -7.18
C LYS A 406 -16.53 -9.43 -8.04
N VAL A 407 -17.55 -8.74 -8.56
CA VAL A 407 -18.61 -9.32 -9.41
C VAL A 407 -18.03 -10.01 -10.65
N ALA A 408 -16.93 -9.47 -11.23
CA ALA A 408 -16.28 -10.05 -12.41
C ALA A 408 -15.61 -11.41 -12.13
N ILE A 409 -15.29 -11.70 -10.87
CA ILE A 409 -14.53 -12.88 -10.46
C ILE A 409 -15.47 -14.02 -10.02
N ILE A 410 -16.67 -13.68 -9.57
CA ILE A 410 -17.66 -14.66 -9.11
C ILE A 410 -18.20 -15.42 -10.33
N GLY A 411 -18.10 -16.75 -10.32
CA GLY A 411 -18.64 -17.59 -11.41
C GLY A 411 -20.15 -17.80 -11.33
N ASP A 412 -20.70 -17.84 -10.11
CA ASP A 412 -22.11 -18.11 -9.85
C ASP A 412 -23.01 -16.86 -10.08
N PRO A 413 -24.08 -16.96 -10.90
CA PRO A 413 -25.05 -15.89 -11.09
C PRO A 413 -25.71 -15.39 -9.80
N GLN A 414 -25.99 -16.24 -8.82
CA GLN A 414 -26.64 -15.82 -7.57
C GLN A 414 -25.67 -15.01 -6.71
N GLY A 415 -24.43 -15.46 -6.54
CA GLY A 415 -23.38 -14.71 -5.85
C GLY A 415 -23.07 -13.36 -6.51
N LYS A 416 -23.16 -13.25 -7.85
CA LYS A 416 -23.08 -11.96 -8.55
C LYS A 416 -24.23 -11.02 -8.15
N LEU A 417 -25.45 -11.54 -8.09
CA LEU A 417 -26.64 -10.77 -7.75
C LEU A 417 -26.59 -10.27 -6.31
N ASP A 418 -26.15 -11.10 -5.37
CA ASP A 418 -26.00 -10.73 -3.96
C ASP A 418 -24.92 -9.65 -3.79
N THR A 419 -23.78 -9.80 -4.49
CA THR A 419 -22.68 -8.82 -4.46
C THR A 419 -23.09 -7.48 -5.07
N LEU A 420 -23.81 -7.50 -6.20
CA LEU A 420 -24.36 -6.28 -6.79
C LEU A 420 -25.41 -5.63 -5.89
N SER A 421 -26.23 -6.42 -5.20
CA SER A 421 -27.23 -5.93 -4.25
C SER A 421 -26.56 -5.23 -3.05
N GLN A 422 -25.47 -5.79 -2.51
CA GLN A 422 -24.66 -5.12 -1.48
C GLN A 422 -24.07 -3.80 -1.98
N CYS A 423 -23.52 -3.78 -3.20
CA CYS A 423 -23.00 -2.56 -3.82
C CYS A 423 -24.10 -1.48 -3.94
N LYS A 424 -25.29 -1.88 -4.41
CA LYS A 424 -26.46 -1.00 -4.52
C LYS A 424 -26.85 -0.41 -3.16
N GLN A 425 -26.96 -1.24 -2.12
CA GLN A 425 -27.31 -0.80 -0.77
C GLN A 425 -26.34 0.26 -0.23
N ILE A 426 -25.03 0.10 -0.47
CA ILE A 426 -24.03 1.08 -0.05
C ILE A 426 -24.24 2.42 -0.79
N LEU A 427 -24.45 2.37 -2.11
CA LEU A 427 -24.65 3.58 -2.91
C LEU A 427 -25.95 4.31 -2.53
N GLU A 428 -27.03 3.57 -2.25
CA GLU A 428 -28.31 4.12 -1.76
C GLU A 428 -28.15 4.74 -0.36
N SER A 429 -27.41 4.08 0.53
CA SER A 429 -27.10 4.58 1.87
C SER A 429 -26.34 5.90 1.84
N ILE A 430 -25.41 6.07 0.90
CA ILE A 430 -24.71 7.35 0.73
C ILE A 430 -25.70 8.47 0.38
N LEU A 431 -26.59 8.23 -0.59
CA LEU A 431 -27.54 9.24 -1.07
C LEU A 431 -28.61 9.59 -0.04
N SER A 432 -29.01 8.64 0.81
CA SER A 432 -30.00 8.89 1.86
C SER A 432 -29.39 9.57 3.08
N ARG A 433 -28.19 9.14 3.51
CA ARG A 433 -27.53 9.64 4.73
C ARG A 433 -26.85 10.99 4.53
N TYR A 434 -26.43 11.30 3.29
CA TYR A 434 -25.73 12.54 2.96
C TYR A 434 -26.41 13.28 1.79
N PRO A 435 -27.61 13.84 1.99
CA PRO A 435 -28.35 14.53 0.93
C PRO A 435 -27.64 15.77 0.41
N ASP A 436 -26.85 16.43 1.26
CA ASP A 436 -26.10 17.65 0.97
C ASP A 436 -24.76 17.42 0.27
N THR A 437 -24.49 16.18 -0.14
CA THR A 437 -23.30 15.86 -0.95
C THR A 437 -23.28 16.71 -2.21
N ASP A 438 -22.10 17.21 -2.60
CA ASP A 438 -21.95 18.09 -3.75
C ASP A 438 -22.59 17.49 -5.03
N SER A 439 -23.15 18.37 -5.87
CA SER A 439 -23.94 17.95 -7.04
C SER A 439 -23.16 17.06 -8.02
N TYR A 440 -21.84 17.22 -8.11
CA TYR A 440 -20.98 16.42 -8.98
C TYR A 440 -20.80 15.00 -8.42
N THR A 441 -20.43 14.88 -7.14
CA THR A 441 -20.31 13.59 -6.45
C THR A 441 -21.63 12.84 -6.44
N ARG A 442 -22.75 13.53 -6.14
CA ARG A 442 -24.08 12.95 -6.18
C ARG A 442 -24.43 12.39 -7.56
N ARG A 443 -24.15 13.15 -8.63
CA ARG A 443 -24.37 12.69 -10.02
C ARG A 443 -23.53 11.45 -10.35
N ASN A 444 -22.28 11.38 -9.87
CA ASN A 444 -21.42 10.23 -10.09
C ASN A 444 -21.89 8.98 -9.33
N ILE A 445 -22.34 9.14 -8.09
CA ILE A 445 -22.95 8.05 -7.31
C ILE A 445 -24.21 7.54 -8.03
N GLN A 446 -25.06 8.46 -8.51
CA GLN A 446 -26.28 8.09 -9.24
C GLN A 446 -25.97 7.33 -10.54
N LYS A 447 -24.99 7.78 -11.33
CA LYS A 447 -24.54 7.07 -12.53
C LYS A 447 -24.07 5.66 -12.20
N PHE A 448 -23.30 5.51 -11.12
CA PHE A 448 -22.81 4.20 -10.70
C PHE A 448 -23.96 3.29 -10.24
N LEU A 449 -24.90 3.84 -9.46
CA LEU A 449 -26.08 3.12 -9.00
C LEU A 449 -26.98 2.65 -10.15
N ASN A 450 -27.15 3.47 -11.19
CA ASN A 450 -27.88 3.08 -12.40
C ASN A 450 -27.18 1.90 -13.09
N SER A 451 -25.86 1.98 -13.29
CA SER A 451 -25.08 0.87 -13.88
C SER A 451 -25.18 -0.42 -13.07
N VAL A 452 -25.12 -0.35 -11.73
CA VAL A 452 -25.33 -1.52 -10.86
C VAL A 452 -26.75 -2.08 -11.03
N SER A 453 -27.77 -1.22 -11.10
CA SER A 453 -29.17 -1.62 -11.28
C SER A 453 -29.44 -2.27 -12.64
N ASP A 454 -28.78 -1.79 -13.69
CA ASP A 454 -28.84 -2.37 -15.04
C ASP A 454 -28.25 -3.78 -15.02
N ASN A 455 -27.06 -3.97 -14.44
CA ASN A 455 -26.42 -5.29 -14.29
C ASN A 455 -27.29 -6.28 -13.49
N ILE A 456 -27.91 -5.83 -12.39
CA ILE A 456 -28.86 -6.66 -11.62
C ILE A 456 -30.03 -7.09 -12.52
N SER A 457 -30.56 -6.17 -13.32
CA SER A 457 -31.69 -6.44 -14.21
C SER A 457 -31.33 -7.41 -15.32
N GLU A 458 -30.13 -7.30 -15.90
CA GLU A 458 -29.61 -8.23 -16.91
C GLU A 458 -29.40 -9.65 -16.35
N LEU A 459 -28.79 -9.77 -15.16
CA LEU A 459 -28.61 -11.06 -14.50
C LEU A 459 -29.95 -11.74 -14.18
N LYS A 460 -30.94 -10.98 -13.70
CA LYS A 460 -32.29 -11.51 -13.46
C LYS A 460 -32.97 -11.97 -14.75
N LYS A 461 -32.79 -11.26 -15.87
CA LYS A 461 -33.33 -11.68 -17.18
C LYS A 461 -32.63 -12.93 -17.71
N GLY A 462 -31.34 -13.11 -17.45
CA GLY A 462 -30.56 -14.28 -17.84
C GLY A 462 -30.92 -15.56 -17.09
N GLN A 463 -31.49 -15.47 -15.88
CA GLN A 463 -31.96 -16.61 -15.08
C GLN A 463 -33.40 -17.07 -15.44
N VAL A 464 -34.13 -16.31 -16.25
CA VAL A 464 -35.53 -16.60 -16.65
C VAL A 464 -35.59 -17.30 -18.03
N LYS A 465 -34.44 -17.61 -18.62
CA LYS A 465 -34.31 -18.50 -19.78
C LYS A 465 -33.71 -19.82 -19.35
#